data_AF-A0A1C4L569-F1
#
_entry.id   AF-A0A1C4L569-F1
#
_cell.length_a   1.000
_cell.length_b   1.000
_cell.length_c   1.000
_cell.angle_alpha   90.00
_cell.angle_beta   90.00
_cell.angle_gamma   90.00
#
_symmetry.space_group_name_H-M   'P 1'
#
loop_
_entity.id
_entity.type
_entity.pdbx_description
1 polymer ?
#
loop_
_entity_poly.entity_id
_entity_poly.type
_entity_poly.pdbx_seq_one_letter_code
_entity_poly.pdbx_strand_id
1 'polypeptide(L)'
;MGTPAEIPAPRPSAAARVSPAAAVPVSLSPSRAADFMRCPLLYRLRVIDRLPEKPSEAATRGTVVHAVLERLFDAPAAERTAQRARSMVAGEWERLRTARPELASLFTAAEGAADPAALAAWLESAERLVDRWFSLEDPTRLEPAERELYVETVLESGLTLRGYVDRLDIAPATGDLRVVDYKTGKAPRPEYKDEPLFQMTFYALVLWRLRGVVPRRLQLVVPGRAGTC
;
A
#
# COMPACT_ATOMS: atom_id res chain seq x y z
N MET A 1 13.61 -40.82 -64.70
CA MET A 1 14.22 -39.47 -64.70
C MET A 1 13.47 -38.63 -63.69
N GLY A 2 14.02 -38.50 -62.48
CA GLY A 2 13.39 -37.79 -61.36
C GLY A 2 13.72 -36.30 -61.41
N THR A 3 12.70 -35.47 -61.36
CA THR A 3 12.79 -34.00 -61.29
C THR A 3 13.42 -33.59 -59.96
N PRO A 4 14.45 -32.73 -59.92
CA PRO A 4 15.01 -32.27 -58.66
C PRO A 4 14.05 -31.27 -58.00
N ALA A 5 13.79 -31.45 -56.70
CA ALA A 5 12.97 -30.55 -55.89
C ALA A 5 13.71 -29.22 -55.66
N GLU A 6 13.03 -28.12 -55.95
CA GLU A 6 13.50 -26.75 -55.77
C GLU A 6 13.47 -26.35 -54.29
N ILE A 7 14.60 -25.88 -53.75
CA ILE A 7 14.72 -25.43 -52.36
C ILE A 7 14.18 -23.99 -52.26
N PRO A 8 13.16 -23.70 -51.43
CA PRO A 8 12.62 -22.35 -51.33
C PRO A 8 13.60 -21.43 -50.61
N ALA A 9 13.78 -20.22 -51.16
CA ALA A 9 14.63 -19.18 -50.60
C ALA A 9 14.13 -18.72 -49.21
N PRO A 10 15.05 -18.35 -48.29
CA PRO A 10 14.68 -17.88 -46.97
C PRO A 10 13.91 -16.55 -47.06
N ARG A 11 12.76 -16.48 -46.37
CA ARG A 11 11.97 -15.25 -46.26
C ARG A 11 12.76 -14.20 -45.46
N PRO A 12 12.71 -12.91 -45.85
CA PRO A 12 13.37 -11.86 -45.09
C PRO A 12 12.77 -11.80 -43.68
N SER A 13 13.64 -11.94 -42.68
CA SER A 13 13.30 -11.81 -41.27
C SER A 13 12.71 -10.42 -41.03
N ALA A 14 11.46 -10.37 -40.57
CA ALA A 14 10.85 -9.12 -40.14
C ALA A 14 11.69 -8.54 -39.00
N ALA A 15 12.35 -7.41 -39.28
CA ALA A 15 13.14 -6.69 -38.29
C ALA A 15 12.31 -6.52 -37.01
N ALA A 16 12.76 -7.15 -35.93
CA ALA A 16 12.15 -7.01 -34.62
C ALA A 16 12.09 -5.51 -34.29
N ARG A 17 10.87 -4.99 -34.15
CA ARG A 17 10.66 -3.61 -33.69
C ARG A 17 11.28 -3.53 -32.29
N VAL A 18 12.44 -2.89 -32.19
CA VAL A 18 13.07 -2.59 -30.91
C VAL A 18 12.08 -1.70 -30.15
N SER A 19 11.49 -2.26 -29.10
CA SER A 19 10.66 -1.47 -28.19
C SER A 19 11.52 -0.35 -27.60
N PRO A 20 11.02 0.89 -27.48
CA PRO A 20 11.79 1.96 -26.88
C PRO A 20 12.26 1.52 -25.49
N ALA A 21 13.56 1.67 -25.23
CA ALA A 21 14.15 1.32 -23.93
C ALA A 21 13.30 1.96 -22.83
N ALA A 22 12.78 1.14 -21.92
CA ALA A 22 11.92 1.62 -20.84
C ALA A 22 12.65 2.75 -20.10
N ALA A 23 12.02 3.93 -20.02
CA ALA A 23 12.63 5.09 -19.40
C ALA A 23 13.05 4.74 -17.97
N VAL A 24 14.32 5.02 -17.64
CA VAL A 24 14.88 4.73 -16.32
C VAL A 24 14.03 5.44 -15.26
N PRO A 25 13.47 4.73 -14.27
CA PRO A 25 12.66 5.37 -13.24
C PRO A 25 13.48 6.41 -12.47
N VAL A 26 13.07 7.68 -12.56
CA VAL A 26 13.69 8.81 -11.82
C VAL A 26 13.11 9.00 -10.42
N SER A 27 12.24 8.09 -9.97
CA SER A 27 11.60 8.17 -8.65
C SER A 27 11.54 6.82 -7.93
N LEU A 28 11.82 6.82 -6.63
CA LEU A 28 11.65 5.68 -5.72
C LEU A 28 10.66 6.00 -4.62
N SER A 29 9.85 5.01 -4.29
CA SER A 29 9.05 4.96 -3.07
C SER A 29 9.63 3.89 -2.13
N PRO A 30 9.25 3.87 -0.84
CA PRO A 30 9.72 2.84 0.08
C PRO A 30 9.48 1.42 -0.44
N SER A 31 8.27 1.14 -0.95
CA SER A 31 7.89 -0.16 -1.50
C SER A 31 8.72 -0.55 -2.73
N ARG A 32 8.96 0.40 -3.64
CA ARG A 32 9.78 0.19 -4.84
C ARG A 32 11.25 -0.08 -4.50
N ALA A 33 11.79 0.65 -3.53
CA ALA A 33 13.13 0.42 -3.06
C ALA A 33 13.24 -0.95 -2.36
N ALA A 34 12.24 -1.33 -1.55
CA ALA A 34 12.17 -2.66 -0.93
C ALA A 34 12.09 -3.78 -1.97
N ASP A 35 11.27 -3.63 -3.02
CA ASP A 35 11.18 -4.58 -4.13
C ASP A 35 12.55 -4.77 -4.80
N PHE A 36 13.28 -3.68 -5.06
CA PHE A 36 14.61 -3.73 -5.68
C PHE A 36 15.64 -4.43 -4.78
N MET A 37 15.67 -4.07 -3.49
CA MET A 37 16.57 -4.67 -2.50
C MET A 37 16.28 -6.15 -2.28
N ARG A 38 15.00 -6.56 -2.35
CA ARG A 38 14.60 -7.98 -2.27
C ARG A 38 14.98 -8.73 -3.54
N CYS A 39 14.64 -8.18 -4.72
CA CYS A 39 14.91 -8.80 -6.01
C CYS A 39 14.83 -7.77 -7.14
N PRO A 40 15.94 -7.43 -7.81
CA PRO A 40 15.93 -6.50 -8.94
C PRO A 40 15.00 -6.91 -10.10
N LEU A 41 14.80 -8.22 -10.30
CA LEU A 41 13.84 -8.73 -11.29
C LEU A 41 12.39 -8.43 -10.87
N LEU A 42 12.05 -8.57 -9.58
CA LEU A 42 10.72 -8.22 -9.06
C LEU A 42 10.42 -6.73 -9.30
N TYR A 43 11.39 -5.86 -8.99
CA TYR A 43 11.29 -4.43 -9.28
C TYR A 43 11.06 -4.17 -10.77
N ARG A 44 11.85 -4.79 -11.65
CA ARG A 44 11.68 -4.65 -13.10
C ARG A 44 10.27 -5.06 -13.52
N LEU A 45 9.80 -6.24 -13.13
CA LEU A 45 8.50 -6.77 -13.56
C LEU A 45 7.33 -5.92 -13.05
N ARG A 46 7.39 -5.42 -11.81
CA ARG A 46 6.32 -4.61 -11.19
C ARG A 46 6.35 -3.14 -11.59
N VAL A 47 7.53 -2.53 -11.62
CA VAL A 47 7.68 -1.06 -11.74
C VAL A 47 7.96 -0.62 -13.17
N ILE A 48 8.81 -1.37 -13.89
CA ILE A 48 9.23 -1.05 -15.25
C ILE A 48 8.26 -1.68 -16.26
N ASP A 49 8.13 -3.00 -16.23
CA ASP A 49 7.31 -3.76 -17.18
C ASP A 49 5.81 -3.70 -16.82
N ARG A 50 5.48 -3.38 -15.56
CA ARG A 50 4.11 -3.19 -15.04
C ARG A 50 3.18 -4.37 -15.35
N LEU A 51 3.67 -5.59 -15.11
CA LEU A 51 2.87 -6.78 -15.33
C LEU A 51 1.59 -6.75 -14.46
N PRO A 52 0.42 -7.14 -15.01
CA PRO A 52 -0.82 -7.17 -14.24
C PRO A 52 -0.72 -8.10 -13.03
N GLU A 53 -1.06 -7.58 -11.85
CA GLU A 53 -1.19 -8.36 -10.62
C GLU A 53 -2.67 -8.56 -10.30
N LYS A 54 -3.05 -9.80 -9.98
CA LYS A 54 -4.40 -10.06 -9.48
C LYS A 54 -4.57 -9.36 -8.13
N PRO A 55 -5.70 -8.67 -7.89
CA PRO A 55 -5.98 -8.15 -6.57
C PRO A 55 -6.05 -9.30 -5.57
N SER A 56 -5.69 -9.03 -4.31
CA SER A 56 -5.83 -10.01 -3.23
C SER A 56 -6.78 -9.47 -2.18
N GLU A 57 -7.61 -10.35 -1.60
CA GLU A 57 -8.50 -9.99 -0.51
C GLU A 57 -7.77 -9.32 0.66
N ALA A 58 -6.54 -9.77 0.96
CA ALA A 58 -5.74 -9.24 2.06
C ALA A 58 -5.28 -7.80 1.79
N ALA A 59 -4.74 -7.51 0.60
CA ALA A 59 -4.31 -6.16 0.23
C ALA A 59 -5.50 -5.19 0.18
N THR A 60 -6.61 -5.61 -0.45
CA THR A 60 -7.85 -4.84 -0.52
C THR A 60 -8.38 -4.51 0.87
N ARG A 61 -8.30 -5.47 1.82
CA ARG A 61 -8.76 -5.26 3.20
C ARG A 61 -7.91 -4.21 3.90
N GLY A 62 -6.59 -4.25 3.67
CA GLY A 62 -5.67 -3.23 4.14
C GLY A 62 -6.08 -1.84 3.67
N THR A 63 -6.35 -1.68 2.37
CA THR A 63 -6.80 -0.41 1.79
C THR A 63 -8.10 0.09 2.40
N VAL A 64 -9.10 -0.77 2.58
CA VAL A 64 -10.38 -0.39 3.21
C VAL A 64 -10.17 0.07 4.66
N VAL A 65 -9.40 -0.69 5.46
CA VAL A 65 -9.14 -0.33 6.86
C VAL A 65 -8.36 0.99 6.95
N HIS A 66 -7.36 1.22 6.09
CA HIS A 66 -6.62 2.49 6.07
C HIS A 66 -7.55 3.66 5.77
N ALA A 67 -8.42 3.52 4.76
CA ALA A 67 -9.38 4.57 4.42
C ALA A 67 -10.37 4.86 5.56
N VAL A 68 -10.80 3.84 6.31
CA VAL A 68 -11.64 4.03 7.51
C VAL A 68 -10.87 4.79 8.58
N LEU A 69 -9.63 4.37 8.90
CA LEU A 69 -8.82 5.00 9.94
C LEU A 69 -8.42 6.43 9.58
N GLU A 70 -8.18 6.69 8.29
CA GLU A 70 -8.01 8.04 7.75
C GLU A 70 -9.28 8.84 8.01
N ARG A 71 -10.41 8.50 7.36
CA ARG A 71 -11.66 9.28 7.37
C ARG A 71 -12.30 9.41 8.76
N LEU A 72 -12.00 8.53 9.70
CA LEU A 72 -12.50 8.63 11.07
C LEU A 72 -12.15 9.98 11.71
N PHE A 73 -10.96 10.52 11.40
CA PHE A 73 -10.50 11.81 11.93
C PHE A 73 -11.20 13.04 11.32
N ASP A 74 -12.02 12.87 10.28
CA ASP A 74 -12.89 13.95 9.78
C ASP A 74 -14.02 14.26 10.77
N ALA A 75 -14.35 13.31 11.67
CA ALA A 75 -15.34 13.53 12.71
C ALA A 75 -14.73 14.27 13.93
N PRO A 76 -15.54 15.02 14.69
CA PRO A 76 -15.13 15.59 15.96
C PRO A 76 -14.60 14.51 16.93
N ALA A 77 -13.60 14.85 17.75
CA ALA A 77 -12.92 13.90 18.64
C ALA A 77 -13.88 13.01 19.45
N ALA A 78 -14.94 13.59 20.02
CA ALA A 78 -15.93 12.85 20.82
C ALA A 78 -16.76 11.83 20.02
N GLU A 79 -16.85 11.97 18.69
CA GLU A 79 -17.61 11.08 17.82
C GLU A 79 -16.75 9.95 17.20
N ARG A 80 -15.42 9.98 17.39
CA ARG A 80 -14.48 8.99 16.84
C ARG A 80 -14.56 7.67 17.60
N THR A 81 -15.69 6.96 17.48
CA THR A 81 -15.98 5.73 18.22
C THR A 81 -15.77 4.48 17.37
N ALA A 82 -15.55 3.33 18.02
CA ALA A 82 -15.43 2.03 17.34
C ALA A 82 -16.69 1.71 16.51
N GLN A 83 -17.87 1.99 17.05
CA GLN A 83 -19.14 1.79 16.34
C GLN A 83 -19.21 2.62 15.05
N ARG A 84 -18.82 3.91 15.12
CA ARG A 84 -18.77 4.77 13.93
C ARG A 84 -17.79 4.22 12.90
N ALA A 85 -16.57 3.90 13.33
CA ALA A 85 -15.53 3.39 12.44
C ALA A 85 -15.94 2.08 11.76
N ARG A 86 -16.55 1.13 12.48
CA ARG A 86 -17.10 -0.10 11.88
C ARG A 86 -18.15 0.20 10.81
N SER A 87 -19.08 1.12 11.08
CA SER A 87 -20.13 1.47 10.12
C SER A 87 -19.61 2.06 8.81
N MET A 88 -18.37 2.57 8.79
CA MET A 88 -17.73 3.13 7.59
C MET A 88 -17.16 2.05 6.66
N VAL A 89 -16.91 0.82 7.15
CA VAL A 89 -16.23 -0.24 6.38
C VAL A 89 -16.95 -0.56 5.07
N ALA A 90 -18.27 -0.76 5.13
CA ALA A 90 -19.06 -1.05 3.93
C ALA A 90 -19.04 0.11 2.93
N GLY A 91 -19.08 1.35 3.41
CA GLY A 91 -18.99 2.55 2.58
C GLY A 91 -17.63 2.71 1.89
N GLU A 92 -16.54 2.45 2.62
CA GLU A 92 -15.18 2.48 2.04
C GLU A 92 -14.93 1.35 1.05
N TRP A 93 -15.47 0.16 1.30
CA TRP A 93 -15.46 -0.92 0.31
C TRP A 93 -16.15 -0.49 -0.98
N GLU A 94 -17.36 0.09 -0.89
CA GLU A 94 -18.11 0.49 -2.07
C GLU A 94 -17.42 1.62 -2.85
N ARG A 95 -16.82 2.59 -2.14
CA ARG A 95 -15.98 3.63 -2.75
C ARG A 95 -14.79 3.02 -3.49
N LEU A 96 -14.08 2.09 -2.86
CA LEU A 96 -12.92 1.43 -3.45
C LEU A 96 -13.31 0.59 -4.67
N ARG A 97 -14.41 -0.17 -4.58
CA ARG A 97 -14.95 -0.98 -5.68
C ARG A 97 -15.41 -0.12 -6.85
N THR A 98 -15.98 1.06 -6.58
CA THR A 98 -16.34 2.03 -7.64
C THR A 98 -15.11 2.56 -8.37
N ALA A 99 -14.04 2.87 -7.63
CA ALA A 99 -12.78 3.31 -8.22
C ALA A 99 -12.03 2.18 -8.94
N ARG A 100 -12.23 0.93 -8.51
CA ARG A 100 -11.56 -0.28 -9.01
C ARG A 100 -12.55 -1.43 -9.24
N PRO A 101 -13.33 -1.39 -10.34
CA PRO A 101 -14.38 -2.39 -10.60
C PRO A 101 -13.88 -3.83 -10.64
N GLU A 102 -12.61 -4.06 -10.97
CA GLU A 102 -12.00 -5.39 -10.99
C GLU A 102 -12.01 -6.09 -9.63
N LEU A 103 -12.12 -5.34 -8.52
CA LEU A 103 -12.20 -5.90 -7.17
C LEU A 103 -13.48 -6.71 -6.92
N ALA A 104 -14.54 -6.49 -7.72
CA ALA A 104 -15.76 -7.28 -7.61
C ALA A 104 -15.50 -8.78 -7.85
N SER A 105 -14.49 -9.11 -8.67
CA SER A 105 -14.09 -10.50 -8.94
C SER A 105 -13.50 -11.24 -7.73
N LEU A 106 -13.16 -10.53 -6.64
CA LEU A 106 -12.65 -11.17 -5.41
C LEU A 106 -13.72 -12.01 -4.71
N PHE A 107 -14.99 -11.66 -4.89
CA PHE A 107 -16.12 -12.30 -4.20
C PHE A 107 -17.11 -12.89 -5.19
N THR A 108 -16.58 -13.54 -6.24
CA THR A 108 -17.36 -14.36 -7.17
C THR A 108 -17.06 -15.83 -6.91
N ALA A 109 -18.11 -16.66 -6.87
CA ALA A 109 -17.99 -18.11 -6.81
C ALA A 109 -17.29 -18.67 -8.06
N ALA A 110 -16.86 -19.94 -8.00
CA ALA A 110 -16.17 -20.62 -9.10
C ALA A 110 -16.97 -20.64 -10.42
N GLU A 111 -18.30 -20.52 -10.33
CA GLU A 111 -19.25 -20.50 -11.46
C GLU A 111 -19.48 -19.07 -12.01
N GLY A 112 -18.78 -18.05 -11.50
CA GLY A 112 -18.88 -16.66 -11.94
C GLY A 112 -20.04 -15.86 -11.34
N ALA A 113 -20.88 -16.49 -10.51
CA ALA A 113 -21.92 -15.81 -9.73
C ALA A 113 -21.31 -15.01 -8.58
N ALA A 114 -21.95 -13.91 -8.17
CA ALA A 114 -21.57 -13.19 -6.95
C ALA A 114 -21.71 -14.12 -5.73
N ASP A 115 -20.81 -13.99 -4.76
CA ASP A 115 -20.84 -14.66 -3.47
C ASP A 115 -21.04 -13.62 -2.35
N PRO A 116 -22.30 -13.26 -2.03
CA PRO A 116 -22.60 -12.31 -0.97
C PRO A 116 -22.12 -12.77 0.42
N ALA A 117 -22.06 -14.09 0.65
CA ALA A 117 -21.64 -14.64 1.94
C ALA A 117 -20.13 -14.44 2.14
N ALA A 118 -19.31 -14.69 1.11
CA ALA A 118 -17.88 -14.42 1.13
C ALA A 118 -17.59 -12.92 1.34
N LEU A 119 -18.31 -12.04 0.64
CA LEU A 119 -18.18 -10.60 0.82
C LEU A 119 -18.54 -10.17 2.26
N ALA A 120 -19.66 -10.65 2.79
CA ALA A 120 -20.08 -10.32 4.15
C ALA A 120 -19.05 -10.76 5.20
N ALA A 121 -18.53 -12.00 5.10
CA ALA A 121 -17.49 -12.50 6.00
C ALA A 121 -16.19 -11.70 5.87
N TRP A 122 -15.86 -11.24 4.67
CA TRP A 122 -14.69 -10.40 4.43
C TRP A 122 -14.84 -8.99 5.05
N LEU A 123 -16.00 -8.35 4.90
CA LEU A 123 -16.30 -7.05 5.51
C LEU A 123 -16.23 -7.14 7.04
N GLU A 124 -16.84 -8.15 7.63
CA GLU A 124 -16.77 -8.41 9.07
C GLU A 124 -15.31 -8.59 9.54
N SER A 125 -14.46 -9.22 8.71
CA SER A 125 -13.04 -9.35 9.02
C SER A 125 -12.27 -8.02 9.01
N ALA A 126 -12.72 -7.04 8.22
CA ALA A 126 -12.19 -5.68 8.20
C ALA A 126 -12.70 -4.88 9.42
N GLU A 127 -13.97 -5.01 9.77
CA GLU A 127 -14.54 -4.42 10.99
C GLU A 127 -13.79 -4.89 12.25
N ARG A 128 -13.48 -6.20 12.33
CA ARG A 128 -12.66 -6.74 13.43
C ARG A 128 -11.25 -6.13 13.50
N LEU A 129 -10.64 -5.75 12.36
CA LEU A 129 -9.35 -5.06 12.35
C LEU A 129 -9.48 -3.63 12.90
N VAL A 130 -10.54 -2.93 12.50
CA VAL A 130 -10.87 -1.59 13.01
C VAL A 130 -11.08 -1.64 14.52
N ASP A 131 -11.87 -2.59 15.03
CA ASP A 131 -12.09 -2.75 16.47
C ASP A 131 -10.79 -2.97 17.25
N ARG A 132 -9.89 -3.79 16.72
CA ARG A 132 -8.59 -4.02 17.37
C ARG A 132 -7.72 -2.78 17.39
N TRP A 133 -7.82 -1.90 16.40
CA TRP A 133 -7.08 -0.64 16.42
C TRP A 133 -7.48 0.24 17.61
N PHE A 134 -8.77 0.24 18.02
CA PHE A 134 -9.23 0.95 19.22
C PHE A 134 -8.65 0.40 20.54
N SER A 135 -8.08 -0.81 20.54
CA SER A 135 -7.32 -1.33 21.69
C SER A 135 -5.88 -0.79 21.77
N LEU A 136 -5.39 -0.22 20.67
CA LEU A 136 -4.02 0.30 20.54
C LEU A 136 -3.97 1.82 20.70
N GLU A 137 -5.00 2.52 20.23
CA GLU A 137 -5.06 3.96 20.22
C GLU A 137 -6.45 4.46 20.63
N ASP A 138 -6.48 5.62 21.28
CA ASP A 138 -7.70 6.35 21.61
C ASP A 138 -7.79 7.59 20.70
N PRO A 139 -8.59 7.55 19.61
CA PRO A 139 -8.68 8.66 18.66
C PRO A 139 -9.34 9.91 19.22
N THR A 140 -10.03 9.82 20.35
CA THR A 140 -10.62 10.99 21.02
C THR A 140 -9.55 11.90 21.62
N ARG A 141 -8.32 11.40 21.75
CA ARG A 141 -7.17 12.10 22.34
C ARG A 141 -6.07 12.44 21.31
N LEU A 142 -6.34 12.19 20.03
CA LEU A 142 -5.38 12.39 18.95
C LEU A 142 -5.89 13.46 17.99
N GLU A 143 -5.05 14.44 17.68
CA GLU A 143 -5.28 15.41 16.62
C GLU A 143 -4.10 15.33 15.64
N PRO A 144 -4.22 14.51 14.59
CA PRO A 144 -3.18 14.38 13.58
C PRO A 144 -2.97 15.71 12.85
N ALA A 145 -1.70 16.07 12.60
CA ALA A 145 -1.40 17.27 11.82
C ALA A 145 -1.67 17.04 10.33
N GLU A 146 -1.35 15.84 9.84
CA GLU A 146 -1.59 15.42 8.46
C GLU A 146 -2.01 13.95 8.42
N ARG A 147 -2.84 13.58 7.44
CA ARG A 147 -3.21 12.20 7.10
C ARG A 147 -3.03 11.99 5.61
N GLU A 148 -2.64 10.78 5.21
CA GLU A 148 -2.37 10.44 3.80
C GLU A 148 -1.41 11.47 3.14
N LEU A 149 -0.39 11.92 3.89
CA LEU A 149 0.47 13.02 3.51
C LEU A 149 1.39 12.61 2.36
N TYR A 150 1.21 13.23 1.19
CA TYR A 150 2.19 13.15 0.12
C TYR A 150 3.50 13.83 0.54
N VAL A 151 4.59 13.10 0.46
CA VAL A 151 5.94 13.61 0.72
C VAL A 151 6.82 13.36 -0.50
N GLU A 152 7.65 14.34 -0.84
CA GLU A 152 8.59 14.27 -1.94
C GLU A 152 9.86 15.07 -1.63
N THR A 153 11.02 14.54 -2.02
CA THR A 153 12.28 15.27 -2.04
C THR A 153 13.14 14.77 -3.20
N VAL A 154 14.00 15.63 -3.74
CA VAL A 154 14.99 15.26 -4.76
C VAL A 154 16.37 15.20 -4.10
N LEU A 155 17.10 14.11 -4.33
CA LEU A 155 18.49 13.96 -3.88
C LEU A 155 19.45 14.73 -4.80
N GLU A 156 20.66 14.97 -4.33
CA GLU A 156 21.74 15.58 -5.13
C GLU A 156 22.04 14.81 -6.42
N SER A 157 21.79 13.49 -6.42
CA SER A 157 21.90 12.63 -7.61
C SER A 157 20.80 12.85 -8.66
N GLY A 158 19.82 13.71 -8.39
CA GLY A 158 18.62 13.91 -9.22
C GLY A 158 17.52 12.85 -8.99
N LEU A 159 17.74 11.88 -8.12
CA LEU A 159 16.73 10.86 -7.79
C LEU A 159 15.63 11.45 -6.91
N THR A 160 14.37 11.28 -7.33
CA THR A 160 13.20 11.70 -6.55
C THR A 160 12.79 10.61 -5.56
N LEU A 161 12.74 10.92 -4.27
CA LEU A 161 12.16 10.07 -3.25
C LEU A 161 10.75 10.57 -2.93
N ARG A 162 9.75 9.69 -3.00
CA ARG A 162 8.36 10.07 -2.72
C ARG A 162 7.52 8.96 -2.13
N GLY A 163 6.45 9.33 -1.45
CA GLY A 163 5.47 8.39 -0.94
C GLY A 163 4.35 9.07 -0.18
N TYR A 164 3.52 8.25 0.45
CA TYR A 164 2.41 8.70 1.28
C TYR A 164 2.65 8.22 2.71
N VAL A 165 2.58 9.14 3.67
CA VAL A 165 2.65 8.85 5.10
C VAL A 165 1.22 8.76 5.63
N ASP A 166 0.82 7.61 6.20
CA ASP A 166 -0.56 7.41 6.66
C ASP A 166 -0.99 8.49 7.67
N ARG A 167 -0.12 8.79 8.66
CA ARG A 167 -0.39 9.82 9.66
C ARG A 167 0.88 10.49 10.16
N LEU A 168 0.85 11.82 10.26
CA LEU A 168 1.90 12.64 10.88
C LEU A 168 1.31 13.41 12.06
N ASP A 169 1.85 13.18 13.25
CA ASP A 169 1.49 13.93 14.45
C ASP A 169 2.59 14.95 14.78
N ILE A 170 2.20 16.13 15.26
CA ILE A 170 3.10 17.19 15.73
C ILE A 170 2.79 17.47 17.19
N ALA A 171 3.77 17.30 18.08
CA ALA A 171 3.60 17.63 19.48
C ALA A 171 3.41 19.15 19.64
N PRO A 172 2.28 19.66 20.17
CA PRO A 172 2.01 21.10 20.19
C PRO A 172 3.02 21.92 20.99
N ALA A 173 3.58 21.34 22.05
CA ALA A 173 4.52 22.02 22.94
C ALA A 173 5.94 22.12 22.38
N THR A 174 6.39 21.12 21.60
CA THR A 174 7.80 21.01 21.16
C THR A 174 7.97 21.09 19.64
N GLY A 175 6.91 20.91 18.86
CA GLY A 175 6.97 20.75 17.41
C GLY A 175 7.54 19.40 16.96
N ASP A 176 7.79 18.46 17.88
CA ASP A 176 8.38 17.17 17.53
C ASP A 176 7.45 16.36 16.62
N LEU A 177 8.01 15.80 15.55
CA LEU A 177 7.26 15.00 14.59
C LEU A 177 7.23 13.52 15.00
N ARG A 178 6.04 12.92 14.92
CA ARG A 178 5.82 11.46 15.02
C ARG A 178 5.20 10.95 13.72
N VAL A 179 5.92 10.08 13.03
CA VAL A 179 5.44 9.38 11.82
C VAL A 179 4.75 8.10 12.26
N VAL A 180 3.52 7.89 11.78
CA VAL A 180 2.73 6.70 12.07
C VAL A 180 2.32 6.04 10.75
N ASP A 181 2.55 4.73 10.67
CA ASP A 181 2.14 3.88 9.56
C ASP A 181 1.25 2.76 10.12
N TYR A 182 0.07 2.59 9.54
CA TYR A 182 -0.85 1.53 9.88
C TYR A 182 -0.49 0.28 9.07
N LYS A 183 -0.58 -0.90 9.68
CA LYS A 183 -0.49 -2.17 8.96
C LYS A 183 -1.58 -3.10 9.44
N THR A 184 -2.29 -3.73 8.51
CA THR A 184 -3.34 -4.71 8.80
C THR A 184 -2.84 -6.17 8.81
N GLY A 185 -1.55 -6.37 8.57
CA GLY A 185 -0.90 -7.67 8.55
C GLY A 185 -0.57 -8.23 9.93
N LYS A 186 0.18 -9.33 9.97
CA LYS A 186 0.76 -9.83 11.23
C LYS A 186 1.85 -8.87 11.70
N ALA A 187 1.96 -8.68 13.01
CA ALA A 187 3.10 -7.99 13.58
C ALA A 187 4.38 -8.74 13.17
N PRO A 188 5.40 -8.02 12.65
CA PRO A 188 6.66 -8.64 12.28
C PRO A 188 7.29 -9.26 13.54
N ARG A 189 7.82 -10.48 13.41
CA ARG A 189 8.65 -11.04 14.48
C ARG A 189 9.90 -10.18 14.64
N PRO A 190 10.54 -10.17 15.83
CA PRO A 190 11.71 -9.32 16.05
C PRO A 190 12.85 -9.54 15.06
N GLU A 191 12.98 -10.75 14.53
CA GLU A 191 13.94 -11.16 13.50
C GLU A 191 13.63 -10.61 12.08
N TYR A 192 12.46 -10.02 11.84
CA TYR A 192 12.02 -9.47 10.55
C TYR A 192 11.69 -7.97 10.63
N LYS A 193 12.38 -7.22 11.49
CA LYS A 193 12.13 -5.78 11.68
C LYS A 193 12.68 -4.91 10.55
N ASP A 194 13.62 -5.41 9.75
CA ASP A 194 14.38 -4.60 8.81
C ASP A 194 13.52 -3.95 7.72
N GLU A 195 12.54 -4.68 7.17
CA GLU A 195 11.68 -4.16 6.10
C GLU A 195 10.71 -3.07 6.60
N PRO A 196 9.96 -3.27 7.71
CA PRO A 196 9.19 -2.18 8.33
C PRO A 196 10.06 -1.00 8.77
N LEU A 197 11.25 -1.24 9.33
CA LEU A 197 12.17 -0.18 9.73
C LEU A 197 12.63 0.62 8.52
N PHE A 198 12.97 -0.03 7.40
CA PHE A 198 13.37 0.61 6.16
C PHE A 198 12.28 1.54 5.63
N GLN A 199 11.02 1.10 5.61
CA GLN A 199 9.91 1.97 5.18
C GLN A 199 9.81 3.23 6.07
N MET A 200 9.90 3.05 7.38
CA MET A 200 9.77 4.16 8.33
C MET A 200 10.96 5.13 8.26
N THR A 201 12.18 4.63 8.13
CA THR A 201 13.38 5.48 8.00
C THR A 201 13.42 6.19 6.64
N PHE A 202 12.86 5.59 5.59
CA PHE A 202 12.66 6.27 4.32
C PHE A 202 11.79 7.51 4.48
N TYR A 203 10.62 7.39 5.13
CA TYR A 203 9.77 8.56 5.39
C TYR A 203 10.44 9.59 6.29
N ALA A 204 11.20 9.15 7.30
CA ALA A 204 11.96 10.05 8.15
C ALA A 204 12.98 10.88 7.35
N LEU A 205 13.67 10.25 6.39
CA LEU A 205 14.61 10.93 5.49
C LEU A 205 13.89 11.95 4.61
N VAL A 206 12.77 11.59 3.97
CA VAL A 206 12.03 12.50 3.10
C VAL A 206 11.50 13.69 3.90
N LEU A 207 10.91 13.45 5.07
CA LEU A 207 10.40 14.52 5.95
C LEU A 207 11.52 15.41 6.46
N TRP A 208 12.67 14.86 6.82
CA TRP A 208 13.83 15.65 7.24
C TRP A 208 14.31 16.57 6.13
N ARG A 209 14.43 16.06 4.89
CA ARG A 209 14.83 16.90 3.75
C ARG A 209 13.79 17.95 3.39
N LEU A 210 12.50 17.64 3.54
CA LEU A 210 11.40 18.56 3.23
C LEU A 210 11.21 19.64 4.29
N ARG A 211 11.31 19.30 5.58
CA ARG A 211 10.94 20.17 6.71
C ARG A 211 12.13 20.65 7.54
N GLY A 212 13.34 20.15 7.29
CA GLY A 212 14.54 20.44 8.09
C GLY A 212 14.55 19.81 9.49
N VAL A 213 13.52 19.03 9.85
CA VAL A 213 13.34 18.43 11.18
C VAL A 213 13.30 16.91 11.06
N VAL A 214 14.17 16.22 11.80
CA VAL A 214 14.16 14.76 11.88
C VAL A 214 13.02 14.33 12.81
N PRO A 215 12.11 13.42 12.37
CA PRO A 215 11.09 12.89 13.27
C PRO A 215 11.68 12.22 14.50
N ARG A 216 11.14 12.54 15.67
CA ARG A 216 11.60 11.98 16.96
C ARG A 216 11.09 10.57 17.20
N ARG A 217 9.97 10.21 16.56
CA ARG A 217 9.35 8.91 16.74
C ARG A 217 8.82 8.38 15.42
N LEU A 218 9.14 7.12 15.15
CA LEU A 218 8.59 6.32 14.07
C LEU A 218 7.77 5.21 14.72
N GLN A 219 6.50 5.09 14.36
CA GLN A 219 5.57 4.15 14.99
C GLN A 219 4.83 3.35 13.93
N LEU A 220 4.95 2.03 14.01
CA LEU A 220 4.12 1.10 13.27
C LEU A 220 2.95 0.68 14.16
N VAL A 221 1.72 0.84 13.68
CA VAL A 221 0.52 0.41 14.41
C VAL A 221 -0.07 -0.80 13.70
N VAL A 222 -0.01 -1.97 14.35
CA VAL A 222 -0.45 -3.24 13.78
C VAL A 222 -1.56 -3.84 14.64
N PRO A 223 -2.84 -3.76 14.23
CA PRO A 223 -3.93 -4.47 14.89
C PRO A 223 -3.81 -5.96 14.52
N GLY A 224 -2.97 -6.68 15.28
CA GLY A 224 -2.64 -8.09 15.01
C GLY A 224 -3.87 -8.97 14.80
N ARG A 225 -3.77 -10.09 14.08
CA ARG A 225 -4.88 -11.07 14.02
C ARG A 225 -5.12 -11.67 15.41
N ALA A 226 -6.38 -11.97 15.74
CA ALA A 226 -6.66 -12.91 16.83
C ALA A 226 -5.92 -14.22 16.52
N GLY A 227 -4.91 -14.53 17.31
CA GLY A 227 -4.31 -15.85 17.41
C GLY A 227 -4.89 -16.49 18.65
N THR A 228 -5.40 -17.71 18.50
CA THR A 228 -5.32 -18.73 19.54
C THR A 228 -4.00 -18.59 20.30
N CYS A 229 -4.11 -18.53 21.62
CA CYS A 229 -3.00 -18.68 22.56
C CYS A 229 -2.10 -19.86 22.18
#